data_AF-A0A1G2L6Q7-F1
#
_entry.id   AF-A0A1G2L6Q7-F1
#
_cell.length_a   1.000
_cell.length_b   1.000
_cell.length_c   1.000
_cell.angle_alpha   90.00
_cell.angle_beta   90.00
_cell.angle_gamma   90.00
#
_symmetry.space_group_name_H-M   'P 1'
#
loop_
_entity.id
_entity.type
_entity.pdbx_description
1 polymer ?
#
loop_
_entity_poly.entity_id
_entity_poly.type
_entity_poly.pdbx_seq_one_letter_code
_entity_poly.pdbx_strand_id
1 'polypeptide(L)'
;MALAGKEMATNQQINSIVCNKDNDPLFIFFSLQKGRKKLINLGKTTAVPIINKSEFGRIKIPLPPLETQKQIVAKLSAVQEYEKRLIDQRAKLKELFDSVLHKSMSNK
;
A
#
# COMPACT_ATOMS: atom_id res chain seq x y z
N MET A 1 2.28 -4.03 -4.64
CA MET A 1 2.09 -4.72 -3.35
C MET A 1 0.68 -4.44 -2.91
N ALA A 2 -0.03 -5.46 -2.43
CA ALA A 2 -1.41 -5.36 -1.98
C ALA A 2 -1.60 -6.29 -0.77
N LEU A 3 -2.58 -5.97 0.08
CA LEU A 3 -3.02 -6.84 1.16
C LEU A 3 -4.22 -7.66 0.67
N ALA A 4 -4.20 -8.96 0.91
CA ALA A 4 -5.32 -9.84 0.56
C ALA A 4 -6.48 -9.61 1.54
N GLY A 5 -7.63 -9.13 1.05
CA GLY A 5 -8.85 -8.95 1.86
C GLY A 5 -9.73 -10.19 1.96
N LYS A 6 -9.42 -11.23 1.17
CA LYS A 6 -10.09 -12.53 1.13
C LYS A 6 -9.12 -13.58 0.61
N GLU A 7 -9.50 -14.84 0.71
CA GLU A 7 -8.75 -15.95 0.11
C GLU A 7 -8.57 -15.72 -1.39
N MET A 8 -7.34 -15.94 -1.88
CA MET A 8 -6.96 -15.69 -3.25
C MET A 8 -5.83 -16.62 -3.70
N ALA A 9 -5.80 -16.90 -4.99
CA ALA A 9 -4.70 -17.58 -5.66
C ALA A 9 -3.89 -16.57 -6.48
N THR A 10 -2.57 -16.78 -6.53
CA THR A 10 -1.66 -15.94 -7.31
C THR A 10 -1.00 -16.73 -8.43
N ASN A 11 -0.66 -16.06 -9.52
CA ASN A 11 0.12 -16.67 -10.59
C ASN A 11 1.61 -16.80 -10.19
N GLN A 12 2.42 -17.43 -11.05
CA GLN A 12 3.84 -17.70 -10.81
C GLN A 12 4.71 -16.43 -10.74
N GLN A 13 4.21 -15.28 -11.18
CA GLN A 13 4.94 -14.02 -11.19
C GLN A 13 4.74 -13.21 -9.91
N ILE A 14 3.86 -13.65 -9.01
CA ILE A 14 3.52 -12.96 -7.77
C ILE A 14 4.01 -13.79 -6.58
N ASN A 15 4.91 -13.19 -5.79
CA ASN A 15 5.27 -13.73 -4.48
C ASN A 15 4.21 -13.35 -3.44
N SER A 16 3.78 -14.32 -2.64
CA SER A 16 2.89 -14.13 -1.50
C SER A 16 3.65 -14.25 -0.17
N ILE A 17 3.14 -13.55 0.85
CA ILE A 17 3.61 -13.68 2.24
C ILE A 17 2.40 -14.09 3.07
N VAL A 18 2.56 -15.16 3.85
CA VAL A 18 1.59 -15.57 4.87
C VAL A 18 2.24 -15.28 6.23
N CYS A 19 1.60 -14.40 7.01
CA CYS A 19 2.10 -14.01 8.31
C CYS A 19 1.74 -15.08 9.36
N ASN A 20 2.64 -15.33 10.31
CA ASN A 20 2.34 -16.15 11.49
C ASN A 20 1.63 -15.29 12.56
N LYS A 21 1.34 -15.90 13.72
CA LYS A 21 0.59 -15.26 14.80
C LYS A 21 1.34 -14.10 15.48
N ASP A 22 2.66 -14.05 15.36
CA ASP A 22 3.51 -13.06 16.02
C ASP A 22 3.75 -11.81 15.17
N ASN A 23 3.20 -11.79 13.95
CA ASN A 23 3.44 -10.73 12.98
C ASN A 23 2.14 -10.12 12.47
N ASP A 24 2.04 -8.80 12.60
CA ASP A 24 0.92 -8.04 12.09
C ASP A 24 1.04 -7.88 10.56
N PRO A 25 0.06 -8.33 9.75
CA PRO A 25 0.14 -8.25 8.29
C PRO A 25 0.29 -6.82 7.75
N LEU A 26 -0.33 -5.83 8.39
CA LEU A 26 -0.22 -4.42 7.99
C LEU A 26 1.16 -3.88 8.33
N PHE A 27 1.76 -4.29 9.45
CA PHE A 27 3.13 -3.92 9.78
C PHE A 27 4.12 -4.42 8.71
N ILE A 28 3.98 -5.67 8.29
CA ILE A 28 4.80 -6.26 7.22
C ILE A 28 4.58 -5.50 5.91
N PHE A 29 3.31 -5.21 5.57
CA PHE A 29 2.95 -4.44 4.38
C PHE A 29 3.63 -3.06 4.35
N PHE A 30 3.53 -2.29 5.44
CA PHE A 30 4.16 -0.97 5.53
C PHE A 30 5.69 -1.05 5.52
N SER A 31 6.27 -2.07 6.15
CA SER A 31 7.72 -2.30 6.15
C SER A 31 8.25 -2.56 4.73
N LEU A 32 7.53 -3.37 3.95
CA LEU A 32 7.86 -3.62 2.55
C LEU A 32 7.60 -2.40 1.66
N GLN A 33 6.54 -1.63 1.94
CA GLN A 33 6.26 -0.37 1.25
C GLN A 33 7.38 0.65 1.44
N LYS A 34 7.92 0.77 2.65
CA LYS A 34 9.11 1.58 2.93
C LYS A 34 10.34 1.09 2.14
N GLY A 35 10.50 -0.23 2.01
CA GLY A 35 11.57 -0.86 1.24
C GLY A 35 11.36 -0.88 -0.28
N ARG A 36 10.27 -0.33 -0.81
CA ARG A 36 9.83 -0.51 -2.22
C ARG A 36 10.92 -0.22 -3.26
N LYS A 37 11.71 0.85 -3.07
CA LYS A 37 12.80 1.19 -4.02
C LYS A 37 13.83 0.06 -4.12
N LYS A 38 14.21 -0.53 -2.98
CA LYS A 38 15.14 -1.66 -2.94
C LYS A 38 14.55 -2.89 -3.62
N LEU A 39 13.26 -3.16 -3.39
CA LEU A 39 12.54 -4.26 -4.07
C LEU A 39 12.55 -4.09 -5.59
N ILE A 40 12.20 -2.91 -6.08
CA ILE A 40 12.21 -2.62 -7.52
C ILE A 40 13.60 -2.80 -8.12
N ASN A 41 14.64 -2.34 -7.42
CA ASN A 41 16.02 -2.47 -7.90
C ASN A 41 16.49 -3.93 -7.94
N LEU A 42 16.07 -4.77 -6.99
CA LEU A 42 16.32 -6.21 -7.00
C LEU A 42 15.67 -6.91 -8.20
N GLY A 43 14.49 -6.44 -8.64
CA GLY A 43 13.82 -6.98 -9.83
C GLY A 43 14.45 -6.53 -11.14
N LYS A 44 15.15 -5.39 -11.18
CA LYS A 44 15.72 -4.82 -12.41
C LYS A 44 16.95 -5.56 -12.95
N THR A 45 17.54 -6.47 -12.18
CA THR A 45 18.75 -7.21 -12.61
C THR A 45 18.45 -8.32 -13.61
N THR A 46 17.17 -8.57 -13.92
CA THR A 46 16.73 -9.62 -14.84
C THR A 46 16.04 -9.04 -16.08
N ALA A 47 16.12 -9.75 -17.21
CA ALA A 47 15.53 -9.33 -18.49
C ALA A 47 14.01 -9.08 -18.41
N VAL A 48 13.32 -9.81 -17.53
CA VAL A 48 11.94 -9.53 -17.11
C VAL A 48 12.01 -9.08 -15.64
N PRO A 49 11.47 -7.90 -15.27
CA PRO A 49 11.66 -7.36 -13.93
C PRO A 49 10.82 -8.10 -12.88
N ILE A 50 11.33 -9.26 -12.43
CA ILE A 50 10.68 -10.17 -11.49
C ILE A 50 11.68 -10.51 -10.39
N ILE A 51 11.26 -10.35 -9.13
CA ILE A 51 12.03 -10.82 -7.99
C ILE A 51 11.68 -12.29 -7.77
N ASN A 52 12.66 -13.18 -7.93
CA ASN A 52 12.44 -14.60 -7.63
C ASN A 52 12.24 -14.84 -6.12
N LYS A 53 11.66 -15.99 -5.77
CA LYS A 53 11.34 -16.34 -4.37
C LYS A 53 12.56 -16.35 -3.45
N SER A 54 13.71 -16.79 -3.94
CA SER A 54 14.95 -16.89 -3.16
C SER A 54 15.51 -15.51 -2.79
N GLU A 55 15.60 -14.59 -3.75
CA GLU A 55 16.02 -13.21 -3.49
C GLU A 55 15.00 -12.47 -2.62
N PHE A 56 13.71 -12.72 -2.85
CA PHE A 56 12.66 -12.14 -2.03
C PHE A 56 12.77 -12.58 -0.55
N GLY A 57 13.04 -13.87 -0.30
CA GLY A 57 13.22 -14.41 1.06
C GLY A 57 14.46 -13.88 1.80
N ARG A 58 15.45 -13.31 1.09
CA ARG A 58 16.65 -12.72 1.70
C ARG A 58 16.44 -11.30 2.20
N ILE A 59 15.30 -10.67 1.91
CA ILE A 59 15.01 -9.31 2.34
C ILE A 59 14.80 -9.30 3.86
N LYS A 60 15.66 -8.56 4.55
CA LYS A 60 15.53 -8.32 6.00
C LYS A 60 14.69 -7.08 6.25
N ILE A 61 13.74 -7.20 7.18
CA ILE A 61 12.95 -6.09 7.72
C ILE A 61 13.11 -6.06 9.25
N PRO A 62 13.05 -4.87 9.88
CA PRO A 62 13.00 -4.79 11.34
C PRO A 62 11.67 -5.35 11.85
N LEU A 63 11.75 -6.22 12.86
CA LEU A 63 10.60 -6.93 13.40
C LEU A 63 10.54 -6.73 14.93
N PRO A 64 9.93 -5.64 15.41
CA PRO A 64 9.77 -5.40 16.84
C PRO A 64 8.69 -6.34 17.43
N PRO A 65 8.52 -6.39 18.77
CA PRO A 65 7.46 -7.18 19.40
C PRO A 65 6.07 -6.82 18.87
N LEU A 66 5.15 -7.80 18.84
CA LEU A 66 3.81 -7.67 18.24
C LEU A 66 3.05 -6.42 18.74
N GLU A 67 3.13 -6.11 20.02
CA GLU A 67 2.48 -4.93 20.59
C GLU A 67 3.04 -3.61 20.02
N THR A 68 4.35 -3.54 19.81
CA THR A 68 4.97 -2.40 19.13
C THR A 68 4.57 -2.34 17.65
N GLN A 69 4.46 -3.49 16.98
CA GLN A 69 3.97 -3.53 15.59
C GLN A 69 2.57 -2.92 15.48
N LYS A 70 1.63 -3.34 16.34
CA LYS A 70 0.26 -2.81 16.38
C LYS A 70 0.21 -1.30 16.65
N GLN A 71 1.03 -0.80 17.57
CA GLN A 71 1.09 0.65 17.86
C GLN A 71 1.58 1.45 16.64
N ILE A 72 2.59 0.93 15.93
CA ILE A 72 3.09 1.56 14.71
C ILE A 72 1.99 1.55 13.63
N VAL A 73 1.34 0.40 13.42
CA VAL A 73 0.25 0.25 12.45
C VAL A 73 -0.90 1.21 12.76
N ALA A 74 -1.32 1.33 14.01
CA ALA A 74 -2.40 2.24 14.40
C ALA A 74 -2.11 3.69 13.99
N LYS A 75 -0.87 4.16 14.24
CA LYS A 75 -0.44 5.51 13.85
C LYS A 75 -0.42 5.68 12.33
N LEU A 76 0.13 4.71 11.61
CA LEU A 76 0.21 4.76 10.14
C LEU A 76 -1.16 4.72 9.48
N SER A 77 -2.05 3.84 9.96
CA SER A 77 -3.42 3.72 9.46
C SER A 77 -4.21 5.01 9.68
N ALA A 78 -4.05 5.67 10.82
CA ALA A 78 -4.69 6.96 11.09
C ALA A 78 -4.24 8.05 10.11
N VAL A 79 -2.95 8.11 9.78
CA VAL A 79 -2.41 9.05 8.80
C VAL A 79 -2.94 8.76 7.40
N GLN A 80 -2.98 7.49 6.99
CA GLN A 80 -3.51 7.09 5.68
C GLN A 80 -5.00 7.40 5.53
N GLU A 81 -5.77 7.18 6.59
CA GLU A 81 -7.19 7.53 6.59
C GLU A 81 -7.40 9.03 6.47
N TYR A 82 -6.59 9.83 7.19
CA TYR A 82 -6.64 11.28 7.09
C TYR A 82 -6.28 11.78 5.68
N GLU A 83 -5.21 11.24 5.08
CA GLU A 83 -4.82 11.55 3.70
C GLU A 83 -5.96 11.20 2.71
N LYS A 84 -6.58 10.03 2.86
CA LYS A 84 -7.71 9.63 2.02
C LYS A 84 -8.88 10.62 2.13
N ARG A 85 -9.25 11.03 3.35
CA ARG A 85 -10.32 12.01 3.56
C ARG A 85 -10.01 13.35 2.88
N LEU A 86 -8.76 13.81 2.93
CA LEU A 86 -8.35 15.05 2.24
C LEU A 86 -8.49 14.93 0.71
N ILE A 87 -8.09 13.79 0.15
CA ILE A 87 -8.23 13.53 -1.29
C ILE A 87 -9.71 13.53 -1.69
N ASP A 88 -10.55 12.85 -0.92
CA ASP A 88 -12.00 12.77 -1.18
C ASP A 88 -12.67 14.15 -1.08
N GLN A 89 -12.31 14.96 -0.07
CA GLN A 89 -12.78 16.34 0.07
C GLN A 89 -12.38 17.21 -1.10
N ARG A 90 -11.13 17.09 -1.59
CA ARG A 90 -10.64 17.84 -2.74
C ARG A 90 -11.36 17.45 -4.02
N ALA A 91 -11.63 16.16 -4.22
CA ALA A 91 -12.40 15.68 -5.37
C ALA A 91 -13.83 16.25 -5.35
N LYS A 92 -14.49 16.18 -4.19
CA LYS A 92 -15.84 16.72 -4.02
C LYS A 92 -15.90 18.23 -4.24
N LEU A 93 -14.91 18.98 -3.78
CA LEU A 93 -14.83 20.42 -4.00
C LEU A 93 -14.72 20.76 -5.49
N LYS A 94 -13.92 19.98 -6.24
CA LYS A 94 -13.78 20.13 -7.69
C LYS A 94 -15.12 19.89 -8.40
N GLU A 95 -15.81 18.80 -8.06
CA GLU A 95 -17.12 18.50 -8.65
C GLU A 95 -18.16 19.60 -8.37
N LEU A 96 -18.19 20.12 -7.15
CA LEU A 96 -19.08 21.24 -6.80
C LEU A 96 -18.75 22.51 -7.58
N PHE A 97 -17.46 22.84 -7.73
CA PHE A 97 -17.01 23.98 -8.50
C PHE A 97 -17.41 23.86 -9.98
N ASP A 98 -17.18 22.70 -10.60
CA ASP A 98 -17.54 22.44 -11.99
C ASP A 98 -19.06 22.51 -12.19
N SER A 99 -19.86 22.02 -11.23
CA SER A 99 -21.33 22.12 -11.25
C SER A 99 -21.82 23.57 -11.17
N VAL A 100 -21.23 24.39 -10.29
CA VAL A 100 -21.57 25.81 -10.16
C VAL A 100 -21.20 26.58 -11.43
N LEU A 101 -20.01 26.33 -12.00
CA LEU A 101 -19.61 26.92 -13.27
C LEU A 101 -20.57 26.58 -14.40
N HIS A 102 -20.94 25.30 -14.54
CA HIS A 102 -21.91 24.88 -15.54
C HIS A 102 -23.25 25.59 -15.38
N LYS A 103 -23.77 25.69 -14.14
CA LYS A 103 -25.02 26.42 -13.86
C LYS A 103 -24.91 27.91 -14.18
N SER A 104 -23.78 28.55 -13.90
CA SER A 104 -23.57 29.97 -14.20
C SER A 104 -23.44 30.26 -15.69
N MET A 105 -22.92 29.31 -16.48
CA MET A 105 -22.72 29.48 -17.93
C MET A 105 -23.93 29.06 -18.76
N SER A 106 -24.76 28.12 -18.28
CA SER A 106 -26.01 27.71 -18.94
C SER A 106 -27.22 28.60 -18.64
N ASN A 107 -27.09 29.62 -17.77
CA ASN A 107 -28.16 30.57 -17.42
C ASN A 107 -28.17 31.84 -18.30
N LYS A 108 -27.71 31.72 -19.55
CA LYS A 108 -27.90 32.69 -20.65
C LYS A 108 -28.61 31.99 -21.80
#